data_AF-A0A9Q1JNV2-F1
#
_entry.id   AF-A0A9Q1JNV2-F1
#
_cell.length_a   1.000
_cell.length_b   1.000
_cell.length_c   1.000
_cell.angle_alpha   90.00
_cell.angle_beta   90.00
_cell.angle_gamma   90.00
#
_symmetry.space_group_name_H-M   'P 1'
#
loop_
_entity.id
_entity.type
_entity.pdbx_description
1 polymer ?
#
loop_
_entity_poly.entity_id
_entity_poly.type
_entity_poly.pdbx_seq_one_letter_code
_entity_poly.pdbx_strand_id
1 'polypeptide(L)'
;MATQKPKRSTAEIEDIILRKIFLVSLVDSMESDSRVVYLELAAAEILSEGKELLLSRDLMERILIDRLSNQFPNAEPPFQYLVGCYRRAYEEGKKVTSMKDPNLRSEMESVAKQAKKLAISYCRIHLGNPGLFPSSDVNVGANPSEKKQSPLLPLIFSEVGGAIDGFGGSGSSGGLTSPPGFLDDFFKDGDFDSLDPIFKCLFDNLRDKVRRESALGNFQQPLRALLYLISFPSGAKSLVTHQWWIPSGLFLNGRTMEGASILGPFFHISALPDIPMFKGQPDVGQQCFSEASTRRPADLLSSFTTIKTVMNNLYDGLHEILLCLLRNTETREKVLEFLAAMINSNSARAQLQVDPWTCASSGTFVSLSAVMLKLCEPFLDAHLTKRDKIDPKYVFCSNRLDLRGLTALHASSEEVSAYAADLHSGRSDGSSQSNVGESRLLASPEATALANTSGGVSAQDVKSSSRSGERVKYPFICECFFMTARVLNLGLLKAFSDFKHLVQDISRREDTLSTLKAMREQAPSPQLERDISHLEKELESYSQERLCYEAQILRDQHI
;
A
#
# COMPACT_ATOMS: atom_id res chain seq x y z
N MET A 1 -27.88 -63.06 15.96
CA MET A 1 -27.93 -61.93 16.91
C MET A 1 -26.84 -60.94 16.52
N ALA A 2 -27.21 -59.85 15.85
CA ALA A 2 -26.26 -58.76 15.59
C ALA A 2 -26.15 -57.94 16.87
N THR A 3 -24.99 -58.00 17.53
CA THR A 3 -24.64 -57.15 18.66
C THR A 3 -24.71 -55.69 18.21
N GLN A 4 -25.71 -54.94 18.72
CA GLN A 4 -25.77 -53.50 18.54
C GLN A 4 -24.48 -52.91 19.12
N LYS A 5 -23.68 -52.22 18.30
CA LYS A 5 -22.55 -51.42 18.79
C LYS A 5 -23.05 -50.50 19.91
N PRO A 6 -22.34 -50.38 21.04
CA PRO A 6 -22.75 -49.51 22.13
C PRO A 6 -22.94 -48.09 21.60
N LYS A 7 -24.09 -47.48 21.89
CA LYS A 7 -24.32 -46.07 21.60
C LYS A 7 -23.37 -45.26 22.47
N ARG A 8 -22.46 -44.52 21.84
CA ARG A 8 -21.53 -43.62 22.54
C ARG A 8 -22.31 -42.55 23.30
N SER A 9 -21.82 -42.17 24.48
CA SER A 9 -22.39 -41.06 25.25
C SER A 9 -22.11 -39.71 24.57
N THR A 10 -22.84 -38.66 24.93
CA THR A 10 -22.58 -37.30 24.42
C THR A 10 -21.15 -36.85 24.73
N ALA A 11 -20.68 -37.09 25.97
CA ALA A 11 -19.33 -36.73 26.41
C ALA A 11 -18.24 -37.50 25.64
N GLU A 12 -18.47 -38.76 25.29
CA GLU A 12 -17.55 -39.53 24.45
C GLU A 12 -17.50 -38.99 23.00
N ILE A 13 -18.62 -38.54 22.46
CA ILE A 13 -18.66 -37.94 21.11
C ILE A 13 -17.92 -36.60 21.11
N GLU A 14 -18.13 -35.79 22.14
CA GLU A 14 -17.45 -34.52 22.35
C GLU A 14 -15.93 -34.71 22.46
N ASP A 15 -15.48 -35.63 23.31
CA ASP A 15 -14.06 -35.98 23.47
C ASP A 15 -13.42 -36.36 22.12
N ILE A 16 -14.07 -37.23 21.35
CA ILE A 16 -13.58 -37.66 20.03
C ILE A 16 -13.45 -36.49 19.06
N ILE A 17 -14.41 -35.56 19.05
CA ILE A 17 -14.35 -34.37 18.19
C ILE A 17 -13.18 -33.48 18.63
N LEU A 18 -13.02 -33.23 19.93
CA LEU A 18 -11.98 -32.35 20.45
C LEU A 18 -10.57 -32.92 20.26
N ARG A 19 -10.38 -34.23 20.44
CA ARG A 19 -9.10 -34.90 20.16
C ARG A 19 -8.70 -34.72 18.70
N LYS A 20 -9.65 -34.84 17.76
CA LYS A 20 -9.38 -34.60 16.34
C LYS A 20 -9.09 -33.14 16.02
N ILE A 21 -9.79 -32.20 16.66
CA ILE A 21 -9.58 -30.78 16.42
C ILE A 21 -8.21 -30.34 16.94
N PHE A 22 -7.86 -30.69 18.17
CA PHE A 22 -6.61 -30.25 18.81
C PHE A 22 -5.44 -31.21 18.57
N LEU A 23 -5.65 -32.42 18.04
CA LEU A 23 -4.59 -33.43 17.91
C LEU A 23 -3.86 -33.66 19.25
N VAL A 24 -4.64 -33.91 20.30
CA VAL A 24 -4.13 -34.18 21.64
C VAL A 24 -4.82 -35.39 22.24
N SER A 25 -4.14 -36.08 23.14
CA SER A 25 -4.69 -37.18 23.94
C SER A 25 -4.40 -36.94 25.44
N LEU A 26 -5.37 -37.33 26.27
CA LEU A 26 -5.24 -37.37 27.74
C LEU A 26 -4.85 -38.75 28.27
N VAL A 27 -4.74 -39.74 27.40
CA VAL A 27 -4.34 -41.10 27.74
C VAL A 27 -3.08 -41.42 26.97
N ASP A 28 -2.07 -41.96 27.67
CA ASP A 28 -0.88 -42.50 27.03
C ASP A 28 -1.28 -43.75 26.24
N SER A 29 -1.58 -43.53 24.96
CA SER A 29 -1.90 -44.57 24.00
C SER A 29 -1.01 -44.40 22.79
N MET A 30 -0.49 -45.51 22.28
CA MET A 30 0.25 -45.58 21.03
C MET A 30 -0.68 -45.27 19.86
N GLU A 31 -1.13 -44.01 19.74
CA GLU A 31 -1.91 -43.55 18.60
C GLU A 31 -1.06 -43.64 17.34
N SER A 32 -1.65 -44.08 16.23
CA SER A 32 -0.92 -44.26 14.97
C SER A 32 -0.57 -42.93 14.27
N ASP A 33 -1.21 -41.82 14.66
CA ASP A 33 -0.93 -40.49 14.13
C ASP A 33 0.15 -39.81 14.97
N SER A 34 1.37 -39.72 14.42
CA SER A 34 2.52 -39.10 15.09
C SER A 34 2.35 -37.61 15.39
N ARG A 35 1.30 -36.97 14.91
CA ARG A 35 0.96 -35.56 15.19
C ARG A 35 0.17 -35.39 16.49
N VAL A 36 -0.44 -36.46 17.01
CA VAL A 36 -1.22 -36.39 18.24
C VAL A 36 -0.29 -36.37 19.44
N VAL A 37 -0.48 -35.37 20.30
CA VAL A 37 0.39 -35.14 21.46
C VAL A 37 -0.31 -35.59 22.75
N TYR A 38 0.37 -36.45 23.51
CA TYR A 38 -0.06 -36.77 24.86
C TYR A 38 0.25 -35.62 25.82
N LEU A 39 -0.77 -35.10 26.50
CA LEU A 39 -0.66 -34.01 27.46
C LEU A 39 -0.63 -34.57 28.88
N GLU A 40 0.55 -35.05 29.29
CA GLU A 40 0.76 -35.70 30.58
C GLU A 40 0.39 -34.81 31.77
N LEU A 41 0.81 -33.54 31.75
CA LEU A 41 0.55 -32.59 32.83
C LEU A 41 -0.95 -32.30 32.95
N ALA A 42 -1.62 -31.95 31.83
CA ALA A 42 -3.06 -31.75 31.85
C ALA A 42 -3.83 -33.00 32.31
N ALA A 43 -3.41 -34.20 31.89
CA ALA A 43 -4.03 -35.45 32.32
C ALA A 43 -3.88 -35.67 33.84
N ALA A 44 -2.69 -35.46 34.39
CA ALA A 44 -2.42 -35.61 35.83
C ALA A 44 -3.26 -34.63 36.66
N GLU A 45 -3.39 -33.38 36.22
CA GLU A 45 -4.19 -32.39 36.93
C GLU A 45 -5.70 -32.70 36.86
N ILE A 46 -6.22 -33.14 35.70
CA ILE A 46 -7.64 -33.54 35.55
C ILE A 46 -7.97 -34.73 36.47
N LEU A 47 -7.07 -35.71 36.58
CA LEU A 47 -7.22 -36.83 37.52
C LEU A 47 -7.22 -36.36 38.98
N SER A 48 -6.38 -35.36 39.31
CA SER A 48 -6.32 -34.81 40.67
C SER A 48 -7.63 -34.11 41.09
N GLU A 49 -8.38 -33.58 40.12
CA GLU A 49 -9.72 -33.00 40.31
C GLU A 49 -10.84 -34.04 40.42
N GLY A 50 -10.53 -35.34 40.28
CA GLY A 50 -11.52 -36.43 40.31
C GLY A 50 -12.39 -36.52 39.06
N LYS A 51 -11.96 -35.93 37.94
CA LYS A 51 -12.68 -35.95 36.65
C LYS A 51 -12.17 -37.10 35.77
N GLU A 52 -13.04 -37.57 34.87
CA GLU A 52 -12.66 -38.54 33.84
C GLU A 52 -11.71 -37.91 32.81
N LEU A 53 -10.81 -38.73 32.23
CA LEU A 53 -9.86 -38.32 31.18
C LEU A 53 -10.53 -38.15 29.81
N LEU A 54 -11.57 -37.32 29.78
CA LEU A 54 -12.32 -36.96 28.58
C LEU A 54 -12.16 -35.46 28.33
N LEU A 55 -11.84 -35.09 27.09
CA LEU A 55 -11.88 -33.71 26.66
C LEU A 55 -13.32 -33.22 26.66
N SER A 56 -13.49 -32.00 27.14
CA SER A 56 -14.79 -31.31 27.14
C SER A 56 -14.59 -29.84 26.83
N ARG A 57 -15.70 -29.17 26.53
CA ARG A 57 -15.81 -27.76 26.21
C ARG A 57 -15.14 -26.85 27.23
N ASP A 58 -15.26 -27.20 28.51
CA ASP A 58 -14.72 -26.40 29.61
C ASP A 58 -13.20 -26.57 29.76
N LEU A 59 -12.62 -27.61 29.16
CA LEU A 59 -11.18 -27.89 29.19
C LEU A 59 -10.43 -27.35 27.97
N MET A 60 -11.12 -26.91 26.91
CA MET A 60 -10.49 -26.53 25.63
C MET A 60 -9.35 -25.53 25.78
N GLU A 61 -9.56 -24.48 26.58
CA GLU A 61 -8.56 -23.42 26.76
C GLU A 61 -7.32 -23.93 27.49
N ARG A 62 -7.51 -24.67 28.59
CA ARG A 62 -6.42 -25.29 29.36
C ARG A 62 -5.58 -26.21 28.49
N ILE A 63 -6.25 -27.06 27.70
CA ILE A 63 -5.62 -28.01 26.79
C ILE A 63 -4.83 -27.29 25.69
N LEU A 64 -5.40 -26.21 25.15
CA LEU A 64 -4.73 -25.42 24.12
C LEU A 64 -3.50 -24.70 24.68
N ILE A 65 -3.59 -24.11 25.87
CA ILE A 65 -2.45 -23.46 26.55
C ILE A 65 -1.33 -24.49 26.80
N ASP A 66 -1.67 -25.65 27.36
CA ASP A 66 -0.69 -26.71 27.64
C ASP A 66 0.02 -27.17 26.36
N ARG A 67 -0.75 -27.33 25.28
CA ARG A 67 -0.22 -27.72 23.96
C ARG A 67 0.69 -26.66 23.32
N LEU A 68 0.40 -25.38 23.53
CA LEU A 68 1.15 -24.26 22.94
C LEU A 68 2.37 -23.85 23.78
N SER A 69 2.32 -24.05 25.10
CA SER A 69 3.37 -23.60 26.04
C SER A 69 4.53 -24.59 26.15
N ASN A 70 4.29 -25.85 25.80
CA ASN A 70 5.30 -26.91 25.87
C ASN A 70 5.86 -27.26 24.49
N GLN A 71 7.11 -27.75 24.48
CA GLN A 71 7.75 -28.25 23.27
C GLN A 71 7.54 -29.75 23.16
N PHE A 72 7.03 -30.19 22.00
CA PHE A 72 6.81 -31.59 21.70
C PHE A 72 7.57 -31.99 20.43
N PRO A 73 8.13 -33.22 20.36
CA PRO A 73 8.74 -33.73 19.15
C PRO A 73 7.74 -33.68 17.98
N ASN A 74 8.18 -33.20 16.81
CA ASN A 74 7.35 -33.04 15.61
C ASN A 74 6.17 -32.05 15.74
N ALA A 75 6.14 -31.20 16.76
CA ALA A 75 5.12 -30.16 16.87
C ALA A 75 5.27 -29.11 15.75
N GLU A 76 4.16 -28.82 15.07
CA GLU A 76 4.07 -27.70 14.14
C GLU A 76 4.28 -26.36 14.89
N PRO A 77 4.78 -25.31 14.20
CA PRO A 77 4.85 -23.97 14.77
C PRO A 77 3.48 -23.49 15.28
N PRO A 78 3.41 -22.71 16.38
CA PRO A 78 2.15 -22.34 17.03
C PRO A 78 1.08 -21.79 16.09
N PHE A 79 1.43 -20.85 15.21
CA PHE A 79 0.49 -20.28 14.24
C PHE A 79 -0.05 -21.32 13.25
N GLN A 80 0.82 -22.17 12.69
CA GLN A 80 0.41 -23.22 11.75
C GLN A 80 -0.51 -24.23 12.43
N TYR A 81 -0.17 -24.65 13.65
CA TYR A 81 -0.99 -25.54 14.45
C TYR A 81 -2.39 -24.96 14.73
N LEU A 82 -2.49 -23.67 15.09
CA LEU A 82 -3.75 -23.00 15.37
C LEU A 82 -4.63 -22.85 14.11
N VAL A 83 -4.04 -22.51 12.96
CA VAL A 83 -4.74 -22.53 11.65
C VAL A 83 -5.23 -23.95 11.34
N GLY A 84 -4.42 -24.96 11.65
CA GLY A 84 -4.80 -26.38 11.56
C GLY A 84 -5.98 -26.74 12.47
N CYS A 85 -6.00 -26.26 13.72
CA CYS A 85 -7.11 -26.45 14.65
C CYS A 85 -8.41 -25.86 14.09
N TYR A 86 -8.34 -24.63 13.57
CA TYR A 86 -9.50 -24.00 12.93
C TYR A 86 -10.00 -24.82 11.73
N ARG A 87 -9.10 -25.29 10.86
CA ARG A 87 -9.46 -26.12 9.70
C ARG A 87 -10.16 -27.40 10.13
N ARG A 88 -9.60 -28.12 11.10
CA ARG A 88 -10.18 -29.36 11.62
C ARG A 88 -11.52 -29.11 12.31
N ALA A 89 -11.67 -28.01 13.05
CA ALA A 89 -12.94 -27.62 13.64
C ALA A 89 -14.02 -27.33 12.58
N TYR A 90 -13.65 -26.68 11.47
CA TYR A 90 -14.55 -26.49 10.33
C TYR A 90 -14.96 -27.81 9.67
N GLU A 91 -14.02 -28.74 9.47
CA GLU A 91 -14.28 -30.06 8.89
C GLU A 91 -15.16 -30.94 9.79
N GLU A 92 -14.88 -31.00 11.09
CA GLU A 92 -15.73 -31.73 12.04
C GLU A 92 -17.11 -31.09 12.15
N GLY A 93 -17.21 -29.75 12.14
CA GLY A 93 -18.49 -29.05 12.09
C GLY A 93 -19.36 -29.46 10.90
N LYS A 94 -18.77 -29.64 9.70
CA LYS A 94 -19.48 -30.17 8.52
C LYS A 94 -19.99 -31.60 8.72
N LYS A 95 -19.22 -32.45 9.41
CA LYS A 95 -19.62 -33.83 9.71
C LYS A 95 -20.78 -33.84 10.72
N VAL A 96 -20.77 -32.94 11.70
CA VAL A 96 -21.84 -32.79 12.70
C VAL A 96 -23.18 -32.47 12.04
N THR A 97 -23.21 -31.69 10.95
CA THR A 97 -24.46 -31.38 10.22
C THR A 97 -25.21 -32.64 9.73
N SER A 98 -24.50 -33.76 9.55
CA SER A 98 -25.07 -35.04 9.11
C SER A 98 -25.66 -35.88 10.26
N MET A 99 -25.57 -35.42 11.50
CA MET A 99 -26.13 -36.10 12.67
C MET A 99 -27.66 -36.08 12.63
N LYS A 100 -28.27 -37.23 12.96
CA LYS A 100 -29.72 -37.42 12.93
C LYS A 100 -30.43 -36.81 14.15
N ASP A 101 -29.77 -36.79 15.30
CA ASP A 101 -30.32 -36.24 16.54
C ASP A 101 -30.13 -34.71 16.55
N PRO A 102 -31.22 -33.91 16.55
CA PRO A 102 -31.14 -32.46 16.49
C PRO A 102 -30.50 -31.82 17.73
N ASN A 103 -30.70 -32.40 18.92
CA ASN A 103 -30.17 -31.84 20.17
C ASN A 103 -28.67 -32.07 20.25
N LEU A 104 -28.24 -33.31 20.02
CA LEU A 104 -26.83 -33.67 19.95
C LEU A 104 -26.11 -32.88 18.84
N ARG A 105 -26.75 -32.72 17.68
CA ARG A 105 -26.20 -31.90 16.58
C ARG A 105 -25.95 -30.46 17.02
N SER A 106 -26.93 -29.82 17.65
CA SER A 106 -26.80 -28.43 18.13
C SER A 106 -25.66 -28.28 19.15
N GLU A 107 -25.53 -29.24 20.06
CA GLU A 107 -24.48 -29.27 21.07
C GLU A 107 -23.09 -29.42 20.44
N MET A 108 -22.92 -30.38 19.53
CA MET A 108 -21.64 -30.62 18.85
C MET A 108 -21.27 -29.49 17.86
N GLU A 109 -22.26 -28.83 17.25
CA GLU A 109 -22.05 -27.60 16.46
C GLU A 109 -21.51 -26.47 17.33
N SER A 110 -22.02 -26.33 18.55
CA SER A 110 -21.54 -25.36 19.54
C SER A 110 -20.10 -25.65 19.97
N VAL A 111 -19.76 -26.92 20.21
CA VAL A 111 -18.40 -27.39 20.54
C VAL A 111 -17.42 -27.02 19.41
N ALA A 112 -17.74 -27.37 18.15
CA ALA A 112 -16.90 -27.03 17.01
C ALA A 112 -16.74 -25.51 16.83
N LYS A 113 -17.83 -24.74 17.01
CA LYS A 113 -17.81 -23.27 16.94
C LYS A 113 -16.94 -22.65 18.03
N GLN A 114 -16.97 -23.16 19.26
CA GLN A 114 -16.12 -22.69 20.34
C GLN A 114 -14.65 -22.98 20.05
N ALA A 115 -14.32 -24.16 19.55
CA ALA A 115 -12.95 -24.50 19.17
C ALA A 115 -12.42 -23.58 18.04
N LYS A 116 -13.25 -23.25 17.04
CA LYS A 116 -12.91 -22.24 16.01
C LYS A 116 -12.57 -20.88 16.63
N LYS A 117 -13.46 -20.38 17.50
CA LYS A 117 -13.28 -19.07 18.17
C LYS A 117 -12.02 -19.04 19.02
N LEU A 118 -11.76 -20.12 19.76
CA LEU A 118 -10.57 -20.25 20.59
C LEU A 118 -9.29 -20.27 19.74
N ALA A 119 -9.27 -21.03 18.64
CA ALA A 119 -8.14 -21.05 17.72
C ALA A 119 -7.83 -19.66 17.14
N ILE A 120 -8.85 -18.88 16.76
CA ILE A 120 -8.67 -17.49 16.30
C ILE A 120 -8.15 -16.58 17.39
N SER A 121 -8.71 -16.67 18.60
CA SER A 121 -8.27 -15.87 19.73
C SER A 121 -6.78 -16.07 20.00
N TYR A 122 -6.33 -17.33 20.06
CA TYR A 122 -4.92 -17.65 20.27
C TYR A 122 -4.04 -17.31 19.06
N CYS A 123 -4.55 -17.34 17.82
CA CYS A 123 -3.85 -16.79 16.66
C CYS A 123 -3.58 -15.29 16.84
N ARG A 124 -4.59 -14.51 17.25
CA ARG A 124 -4.43 -13.07 17.48
C ARG A 124 -3.44 -12.80 18.61
N ILE A 125 -3.55 -13.51 19.72
CA ILE A 125 -2.63 -13.38 20.86
C ILE A 125 -1.19 -13.69 20.43
N HIS A 126 -0.97 -14.79 19.71
CA HIS A 126 0.35 -15.19 19.23
C HIS A 126 0.96 -14.19 18.25
N LEU A 127 0.16 -13.67 17.31
CA LEU A 127 0.62 -12.67 16.34
C LEU A 127 0.82 -11.28 16.94
N GLY A 128 -0.03 -10.89 17.90
CA GLY A 128 0.08 -9.63 18.62
C GLY A 128 1.25 -9.60 19.61
N ASN A 129 1.68 -10.76 20.11
CA ASN A 129 2.80 -10.90 21.05
C ASN A 129 3.82 -11.95 20.55
N PRO A 130 4.66 -11.60 19.56
CA PRO A 130 5.67 -12.52 19.05
C PRO A 130 6.65 -12.95 20.16
N GLY A 131 6.65 -14.23 20.52
CA GLY A 131 7.49 -14.80 21.57
C GLY A 131 6.74 -15.29 22.80
N LEU A 132 5.41 -15.13 22.87
CA LEU A 132 4.60 -15.68 23.96
C LEU A 132 4.68 -17.21 24.06
N PHE A 133 4.68 -17.89 22.90
CA PHE A 133 4.79 -19.35 22.82
C PHE A 133 6.15 -19.74 22.27
N PRO A 134 6.78 -20.82 22.77
CA PRO A 134 8.02 -21.34 22.23
C PRO A 134 7.83 -21.72 20.75
N SER A 135 8.59 -21.10 19.87
CA SER A 135 8.69 -21.51 18.46
C SER A 135 9.94 -22.35 18.28
N SER A 136 9.78 -23.57 17.73
CA SER A 136 10.89 -24.42 17.31
C SER A 136 11.72 -23.79 16.18
N ASP A 137 11.22 -22.73 15.53
CA ASP A 137 11.92 -21.91 14.54
C ASP A 137 12.97 -20.98 15.17
N VAL A 138 13.75 -21.50 16.12
CA VAL A 138 15.07 -20.93 16.38
C VAL A 138 15.94 -21.36 15.21
N ASN A 139 15.83 -20.64 14.09
CA ASN A 139 16.91 -20.60 13.11
C ASN A 139 18.12 -20.01 13.84
N VAL A 140 18.93 -20.92 14.39
CA VAL A 140 20.27 -20.65 14.91
C VAL A 140 21.10 -20.16 13.72
N GLY A 141 21.04 -18.85 13.45
CA GLY A 141 21.73 -18.23 12.31
C GLY A 141 20.99 -17.08 11.61
N ALA A 142 19.72 -16.79 11.93
CA ALA A 142 19.05 -15.64 11.32
C ALA A 142 19.56 -14.32 11.92
N ASN A 143 20.07 -13.43 11.06
CA ASN A 143 20.50 -12.09 11.48
C ASN A 143 19.34 -11.36 12.19
N PRO A 144 19.58 -10.67 13.33
CA PRO A 144 18.55 -9.89 14.04
C PRO A 144 17.88 -8.78 13.21
N SER A 145 18.40 -8.50 12.02
CA SER A 145 17.94 -7.47 11.08
C SER A 145 16.95 -7.94 10.02
N GLU A 146 16.66 -9.25 9.91
CA GLU A 146 15.62 -9.72 9.00
C GLU A 146 14.24 -9.44 9.59
N LYS A 147 13.54 -8.45 9.03
CA LYS A 147 12.17 -8.11 9.39
C LYS A 147 11.29 -9.35 9.26
N LYS A 148 10.79 -9.84 10.39
CA LYS A 148 9.94 -11.03 10.47
C LYS A 148 8.68 -10.84 9.61
N GLN A 149 8.57 -11.60 8.52
CA GLN A 149 7.36 -11.61 7.70
C GLN A 149 6.22 -12.27 8.48
N SER A 150 5.04 -11.65 8.45
CA SER A 150 3.85 -12.19 9.09
C SER A 150 3.42 -13.50 8.41
N PRO A 151 3.20 -14.59 9.17
CA PRO A 151 2.74 -15.86 8.61
C PRO A 151 1.28 -15.79 8.12
N LEU A 152 0.57 -14.70 8.42
CA LEU A 152 -0.78 -14.43 7.91
C LEU A 152 -0.76 -13.93 6.45
N LEU A 153 0.37 -13.36 5.99
CA LEU A 153 0.48 -12.75 4.66
C LEU A 153 0.30 -13.76 3.51
N PRO A 154 0.90 -14.97 3.54
CA PRO A 154 0.63 -16.00 2.54
C PRO A 154 -0.85 -16.43 2.48
N LEU A 155 -1.54 -16.48 3.63
CA LEU A 155 -2.97 -16.83 3.68
C LEU A 155 -3.82 -15.73 3.01
N ILE A 156 -3.51 -14.46 3.28
CA ILE A 156 -4.17 -13.31 2.63
C ILE A 156 -3.92 -13.35 1.12
N PHE A 157 -2.67 -13.59 0.69
CA PHE A 157 -2.31 -13.71 -0.71
C PHE A 157 -3.00 -14.86 -1.43
N SER A 158 -3.26 -15.97 -0.75
CA SER A 158 -4.08 -17.06 -1.27
C SER A 158 -5.55 -16.67 -1.41
N GLU A 159 -6.08 -15.82 -0.53
CA GLU A 159 -7.48 -15.35 -0.55
C GLU A 159 -7.71 -14.32 -1.67
N VAL A 160 -6.77 -13.40 -1.86
CA VAL A 160 -6.85 -12.33 -2.88
C VAL A 160 -6.22 -12.72 -4.23
N GLY A 161 -5.74 -13.96 -4.34
CA GLY A 161 -5.15 -14.50 -5.56
C GLY A 161 -6.15 -14.46 -6.72
N GLY A 162 -5.66 -14.11 -7.92
CA GLY A 162 -6.49 -13.95 -9.11
C GLY A 162 -6.02 -14.87 -10.25
N ALA A 163 -6.89 -15.15 -11.22
CA ALA A 163 -6.53 -15.91 -12.42
C ALA A 163 -5.45 -15.23 -13.31
N ILE A 164 -5.08 -13.98 -12.99
CA ILE A 164 -4.27 -13.07 -13.80
C ILE A 164 -2.83 -12.93 -13.28
N ASP A 165 -2.39 -13.74 -12.32
CA ASP A 165 -1.04 -13.65 -11.73
C ASP A 165 0.09 -14.09 -12.74
N GLY A 166 -0.21 -14.09 -14.05
CA GLY A 166 0.60 -14.61 -15.15
C GLY A 166 1.65 -13.67 -15.75
N PHE A 167 1.89 -12.49 -15.17
CA PHE A 167 3.07 -11.68 -15.51
C PHE A 167 4.00 -11.61 -14.28
N GLY A 168 5.08 -12.40 -14.31
CA GLY A 168 6.17 -12.36 -13.33
C GLY A 168 6.00 -13.21 -12.07
N GLY A 169 4.83 -13.77 -11.81
CA GLY A 169 4.60 -14.69 -10.69
C GLY A 169 4.90 -16.13 -11.08
N SER A 170 6.04 -16.68 -10.65
CA SER A 170 6.20 -18.13 -10.58
C SER A 170 5.15 -18.65 -9.60
N GLY A 171 4.03 -19.15 -10.13
CA GLY A 171 2.94 -19.73 -9.39
C GLY A 171 3.38 -20.99 -8.65
N SER A 172 4.07 -20.82 -7.52
CA SER A 172 4.27 -21.87 -6.54
C SER A 172 3.00 -21.99 -5.69
N SER A 173 1.93 -22.53 -6.30
CA SER A 173 0.68 -22.91 -5.65
C SER A 173 0.85 -24.16 -4.75
N GLY A 174 1.95 -24.24 -4.01
CA GLY A 174 2.22 -25.23 -2.97
C GLY A 174 2.13 -24.67 -1.54
N GLY A 175 1.76 -23.39 -1.39
CA GLY A 175 1.63 -22.74 -0.08
C GLY A 175 0.36 -23.15 0.68
N LEU A 176 0.39 -23.00 2.01
CA LEU A 176 -0.77 -23.15 2.89
C LEU A 176 -1.95 -22.30 2.39
N THR A 177 -3.06 -22.95 2.03
CA THR A 177 -4.31 -22.26 1.70
C THR A 177 -5.06 -21.87 2.98
N SER A 178 -5.68 -20.69 2.96
CA SER A 178 -6.53 -20.22 4.05
C SER A 178 -7.72 -21.18 4.24
N PRO A 179 -7.98 -21.71 5.45
CA PRO A 179 -9.20 -22.47 5.70
C PRO A 179 -10.45 -21.59 5.44
N PRO A 180 -11.56 -22.15 4.93
CA PRO A 180 -12.75 -21.36 4.60
C PRO A 180 -13.26 -20.52 5.78
N GLY A 181 -13.43 -19.21 5.54
CA GLY A 181 -13.91 -18.24 6.53
C GLY A 181 -12.91 -17.88 7.62
N PHE A 182 -11.68 -18.42 7.62
CA PHE A 182 -10.69 -18.16 8.67
C PHE A 182 -10.34 -16.68 8.76
N LEU A 183 -9.97 -16.04 7.65
CA LEU A 183 -9.57 -14.63 7.64
C LEU A 183 -10.74 -13.70 8.00
N ASP A 184 -11.93 -14.03 7.55
CA ASP A 184 -13.15 -13.29 7.89
C ASP A 184 -13.43 -13.34 9.39
N ASP A 185 -13.47 -14.53 9.99
CA ASP A 185 -13.64 -14.68 11.43
C ASP A 185 -12.45 -14.03 12.19
N PHE A 186 -11.23 -14.08 11.63
CA PHE A 186 -10.02 -13.50 12.22
C PHE A 186 -10.06 -11.97 12.28
N PHE A 187 -10.52 -11.27 11.23
CA PHE A 187 -10.53 -9.81 11.19
C PHE A 187 -11.84 -9.17 11.65
N LYS A 188 -13.01 -9.82 11.45
CA LYS A 188 -14.32 -9.23 11.80
C LYS A 188 -14.61 -9.27 13.31
N ASP A 189 -14.23 -10.35 13.98
CA ASP A 189 -14.61 -10.60 15.38
C ASP A 189 -13.54 -10.12 16.39
N GLY A 190 -12.58 -9.29 15.98
CA GLY A 190 -11.47 -8.84 16.83
C GLY A 190 -11.66 -7.42 17.35
N ASP A 191 -11.23 -7.18 18.58
CA ASP A 191 -11.09 -5.84 19.12
C ASP A 191 -9.94 -5.10 18.43
N PHE A 192 -10.01 -3.77 18.40
CA PHE A 192 -9.03 -2.95 17.69
C PHE A 192 -7.63 -3.07 18.30
N ASP A 193 -7.51 -3.13 19.63
CA ASP A 193 -6.22 -3.10 20.31
C ASP A 193 -5.41 -4.39 20.04
N SER A 194 -6.07 -5.55 19.94
CA SER A 194 -5.42 -6.80 19.55
C SER A 194 -5.06 -6.87 18.06
N LEU A 195 -5.90 -6.29 17.19
CA LEU A 195 -5.70 -6.33 15.74
C LEU A 195 -4.72 -5.26 15.22
N ASP A 196 -4.65 -4.09 15.85
CA ASP A 196 -3.82 -2.96 15.41
C ASP A 196 -2.33 -3.33 15.21
N PRO A 197 -1.61 -3.98 16.15
CA PRO A 197 -0.22 -4.37 15.92
C PRO A 197 -0.07 -5.37 14.75
N ILE A 198 -1.07 -6.23 14.54
CA ILE A 198 -1.08 -7.22 13.45
C ILE A 198 -1.25 -6.52 12.11
N PHE A 199 -2.21 -5.60 12.00
CA PHE A 199 -2.42 -4.78 10.81
C PHE A 199 -1.18 -3.95 10.47
N LYS A 200 -0.58 -3.27 11.46
CA LYS A 200 0.65 -2.49 11.27
C LYS A 200 1.79 -3.35 10.71
N CYS A 201 2.01 -4.54 11.26
CA CYS A 201 2.99 -5.49 10.75
C CYS A 201 2.70 -5.90 9.29
N LEU A 202 1.44 -6.19 8.96
CA LEU A 202 1.04 -6.52 7.58
C LEU A 202 1.28 -5.36 6.61
N PHE A 203 0.94 -4.12 7.00
CA PHE A 203 1.18 -2.95 6.16
C PHE A 203 2.67 -2.68 5.94
N ASP A 204 3.50 -2.85 6.98
CA ASP A 204 4.96 -2.78 6.85
C ASP A 204 5.50 -3.83 5.88
N ASN A 205 5.00 -5.07 5.97
CA ASN A 205 5.39 -6.16 5.06
C ASN A 205 4.95 -5.90 3.61
N LEU A 206 3.73 -5.39 3.40
CA LEU A 206 3.22 -5.03 2.07
C LEU A 206 4.03 -3.90 1.45
N ARG A 207 4.29 -2.82 2.21
CA ARG A 207 5.16 -1.71 1.79
C ARG A 207 6.54 -2.21 1.40
N ASP A 208 7.13 -3.09 2.22
CA ASP A 208 8.47 -3.62 1.98
C ASP A 208 8.53 -4.51 0.72
N LYS A 209 7.45 -5.25 0.40
CA LYS A 209 7.36 -6.05 -0.83
C LYS A 209 7.31 -5.20 -2.10
N VAL A 210 6.59 -4.08 -2.10
CA VAL A 210 6.44 -3.25 -3.33
C VAL A 210 7.52 -2.19 -3.52
N ARG A 211 8.37 -1.93 -2.52
CA ARG A 211 9.36 -0.84 -2.52
C ARG A 211 10.27 -0.80 -3.76
N ARG A 212 10.55 -1.94 -4.37
CA ARG A 212 11.42 -2.06 -5.55
C ARG A 212 10.72 -2.73 -6.72
N GLU A 213 9.40 -2.76 -6.75
CA GLU A 213 8.66 -3.34 -7.87
C GLU A 213 8.44 -2.27 -8.95
N SER A 214 8.62 -2.66 -10.22
CA SER A 214 8.26 -1.82 -11.37
C SER A 214 6.88 -2.18 -11.91
N ALA A 215 6.46 -1.54 -13.00
CA ALA A 215 5.24 -1.91 -13.72
C ALA A 215 5.20 -3.37 -14.19
N LEU A 216 6.34 -4.08 -14.31
CA LEU A 216 6.40 -5.50 -14.68
C LEU A 216 6.55 -6.43 -13.47
N GLY A 217 6.61 -5.86 -12.26
CA GLY A 217 6.78 -6.57 -11.01
C GLY A 217 5.46 -7.11 -10.43
N ASN A 218 5.55 -7.88 -9.34
CA ASN A 218 4.38 -8.44 -8.65
C ASN A 218 3.81 -7.46 -7.62
N PHE A 219 3.30 -6.32 -8.09
CA PHE A 219 2.61 -5.37 -7.23
C PHE A 219 1.12 -5.65 -7.06
N GLN A 220 0.51 -6.37 -8.00
CA GLN A 220 -0.94 -6.57 -8.03
C GLN A 220 -1.43 -7.35 -6.81
N GLN A 221 -0.72 -8.42 -6.42
CA GLN A 221 -1.09 -9.22 -5.25
C GLN A 221 -0.97 -8.42 -3.94
N PRO A 222 0.13 -7.68 -3.67
CA PRO A 222 0.20 -6.73 -2.56
C PRO A 222 -0.89 -5.65 -2.57
N LEU A 223 -1.24 -5.12 -3.74
CA LEU A 223 -2.28 -4.09 -3.90
C LEU A 223 -3.67 -4.63 -3.52
N ARG A 224 -4.03 -5.83 -4.02
CA ARG A 224 -5.29 -6.51 -3.66
C ARG A 224 -5.32 -6.87 -2.18
N ALA A 225 -4.20 -7.30 -1.60
CA ALA A 225 -4.09 -7.59 -0.18
C ALA A 225 -4.30 -6.32 0.68
N LEU A 226 -3.72 -5.19 0.28
CA LEU A 226 -3.94 -3.92 0.94
C LEU A 226 -5.43 -3.53 0.90
N LEU A 227 -6.07 -3.64 -0.26
CA LEU A 227 -7.50 -3.36 -0.43
C LEU A 227 -8.38 -4.29 0.44
N TYR A 228 -8.05 -5.58 0.51
CA TYR A 228 -8.73 -6.54 1.38
C TYR A 228 -8.61 -6.15 2.85
N LEU A 229 -7.40 -5.80 3.32
CA LEU A 229 -7.17 -5.43 4.72
C LEU A 229 -7.91 -4.16 5.13
N ILE A 230 -7.97 -3.14 4.27
CA ILE A 230 -8.70 -1.89 4.58
C ILE A 230 -10.22 -2.03 4.43
N SER A 231 -10.71 -3.11 3.81
CA SER A 231 -12.15 -3.39 3.76
C SER A 231 -12.73 -3.64 5.16
N PHE A 232 -11.89 -4.04 6.11
CA PHE A 232 -12.24 -4.11 7.53
C PHE A 232 -12.08 -2.73 8.19
N PRO A 233 -13.08 -2.24 8.96
CA PRO A 233 -13.01 -0.94 9.62
C PRO A 233 -11.76 -0.76 10.50
N SER A 234 -11.39 -1.79 11.27
CA SER A 234 -10.16 -1.80 12.09
C SER A 234 -8.90 -1.68 11.24
N GLY A 235 -8.87 -2.31 10.06
CA GLY A 235 -7.73 -2.22 9.13
C GLY A 235 -7.59 -0.83 8.53
N ALA A 236 -8.70 -0.22 8.09
CA ALA A 236 -8.71 1.16 7.59
C ALA A 236 -8.25 2.16 8.67
N LYS A 237 -8.73 2.02 9.91
CA LYS A 237 -8.32 2.85 11.05
C LYS A 237 -6.84 2.65 11.41
N SER A 238 -6.38 1.40 11.44
CA SER A 238 -4.98 1.07 11.73
C SER A 238 -4.03 1.64 10.67
N LEU A 239 -4.44 1.60 9.38
CA LEU A 239 -3.64 2.15 8.28
C LEU A 239 -3.40 3.65 8.44
N VAL A 240 -4.45 4.44 8.69
CA VAL A 240 -4.33 5.91 8.78
C VAL A 240 -3.71 6.40 10.09
N THR A 241 -3.64 5.53 11.10
CA THR A 241 -2.97 5.79 12.39
C THR A 241 -1.57 5.18 12.46
N HIS A 242 -1.13 4.55 11.37
CA HIS A 242 0.21 3.99 11.26
C HIS A 242 1.29 5.07 11.39
N GLN A 243 2.38 4.78 12.11
CA GLN A 243 3.50 5.72 12.30
C GLN A 243 4.13 6.17 10.97
N TRP A 244 4.08 5.30 9.96
CA TRP A 244 4.54 5.54 8.60
C TRP A 244 3.38 5.90 7.64
N TRP A 245 2.20 6.29 8.13
CA TRP A 245 1.15 6.85 7.27
C TRP A 245 1.65 8.12 6.60
N ILE A 246 2.12 9.06 7.42
CA ILE A 246 2.90 10.23 7.02
C ILE A 246 4.19 10.15 7.83
N PRO A 247 5.37 9.95 7.22
CA PRO A 247 6.65 9.95 7.92
C PRO A 247 6.82 11.27 8.71
N SER A 248 7.51 11.20 9.84
CA SER A 248 7.82 12.38 10.66
C SER A 248 9.32 12.49 10.91
N GLY A 249 9.85 13.71 10.93
CA GLY A 249 11.28 13.95 11.14
C GLY A 249 11.77 15.30 10.58
N LEU A 250 12.98 15.71 10.98
CA LEU A 250 13.59 17.01 10.62
C LEU A 250 13.91 17.15 9.13
N PHE A 251 14.03 16.04 8.39
CA PHE A 251 14.41 16.02 6.97
C PHE A 251 13.31 15.42 6.09
N LEU A 252 12.04 15.77 6.36
CA LEU A 252 10.94 15.33 5.52
C LEU A 252 11.05 16.00 4.13
N ASN A 253 11.32 15.19 3.11
CA ASN A 253 11.28 15.61 1.72
C ASN A 253 10.40 14.66 0.91
N GLY A 254 10.20 14.99 -0.38
CA GLY A 254 9.38 14.21 -1.28
C GLY A 254 9.84 12.76 -1.45
N ARG A 255 11.15 12.52 -1.47
CA ARG A 255 11.72 11.18 -1.61
C ARG A 255 11.53 10.33 -0.34
N THR A 256 11.68 10.92 0.85
CA THR A 256 11.34 10.25 2.12
C THR A 256 9.84 9.94 2.18
N MET A 257 8.99 10.86 1.76
CA MET A 257 7.54 10.66 1.72
C MET A 257 7.17 9.50 0.77
N GLU A 258 7.79 9.41 -0.41
CA GLU A 258 7.60 8.31 -1.35
C GLU A 258 8.11 6.96 -0.82
N GLY A 259 9.32 6.89 -0.28
CA GLY A 259 9.95 5.61 0.08
C GLY A 259 9.57 5.05 1.45
N ALA A 260 9.23 5.91 2.41
CA ALA A 260 8.98 5.52 3.80
C ALA A 260 7.49 5.40 4.13
N SER A 261 6.62 6.18 3.47
CA SER A 261 5.19 6.10 3.74
C SER A 261 4.60 4.74 3.34
N ILE A 262 3.44 4.38 3.88
CA ILE A 262 2.81 3.09 3.53
C ILE A 262 2.33 3.09 2.07
N LEU A 263 1.70 4.17 1.59
CA LEU A 263 1.16 4.24 0.23
C LEU A 263 2.18 4.70 -0.81
N GLY A 264 3.22 5.45 -0.43
CA GLY A 264 4.19 6.01 -1.36
C GLY A 264 4.82 4.97 -2.30
N PRO A 265 5.28 3.80 -1.81
CA PRO A 265 5.83 2.75 -2.66
C PRO A 265 4.83 2.16 -3.67
N PHE A 266 3.53 2.18 -3.37
CA PHE A 266 2.52 1.77 -4.34
C PHE A 266 2.34 2.82 -5.45
N PHE A 267 2.43 4.11 -5.13
CA PHE A 267 2.41 5.17 -6.14
C PHE A 267 3.69 5.20 -7.00
N HIS A 268 4.82 4.79 -6.42
CA HIS A 268 6.12 4.77 -7.09
C HIS A 268 6.21 3.77 -8.25
N ILE A 269 5.43 2.68 -8.21
CA ILE A 269 5.35 1.71 -9.30
C ILE A 269 5.00 2.43 -10.61
N SER A 270 5.89 2.28 -11.59
CA SER A 270 5.78 2.97 -12.88
C SER A 270 6.63 2.26 -13.94
N ALA A 271 6.32 2.54 -15.21
CA ALA A 271 7.21 2.23 -16.35
C ALA A 271 8.23 3.34 -16.60
N LEU A 272 8.00 4.56 -16.10
CA LEU A 272 8.95 5.66 -16.20
C LEU A 272 10.20 5.32 -15.39
N PRO A 273 11.41 5.58 -15.92
CA PRO A 273 12.63 5.30 -15.19
C PRO A 273 12.81 6.28 -14.01
N ASP A 274 13.61 5.84 -13.05
CA ASP A 274 14.10 6.64 -11.94
C ASP A 274 15.62 6.44 -11.81
N ILE A 275 16.25 7.20 -10.93
CA ILE A 275 17.68 7.08 -10.67
C ILE A 275 18.03 5.67 -10.16
N PRO A 276 19.24 5.15 -10.45
CA PRO A 276 19.58 3.74 -10.21
C PRO A 276 19.33 3.21 -8.79
N MET A 277 19.45 4.07 -7.77
CA MET A 277 19.21 3.69 -6.37
C MET A 277 17.74 3.40 -6.05
N PHE A 278 16.81 4.03 -6.76
CA PHE A 278 15.36 3.90 -6.59
C PHE A 278 14.68 3.14 -7.73
N LYS A 279 15.44 2.70 -8.74
CA LYS A 279 14.89 2.02 -9.90
C LYS A 279 14.18 0.72 -9.52
N GLY A 280 12.89 0.64 -9.87
CA GLY A 280 12.09 -0.57 -9.73
C GLY A 280 12.61 -1.72 -10.59
N GLN A 281 12.31 -2.94 -10.17
CA GLN A 281 12.63 -4.19 -10.82
C GLN A 281 11.33 -4.93 -11.16
N PRO A 282 11.25 -5.59 -12.33
CA PRO A 282 12.27 -5.62 -13.38
C PRO A 282 12.42 -4.30 -14.15
N ASP A 283 13.55 -4.09 -14.82
CA ASP A 283 13.77 -2.90 -15.66
C ASP A 283 12.85 -2.90 -16.89
N VAL A 284 11.84 -2.03 -16.89
CA VAL A 284 10.83 -1.95 -17.95
C VAL A 284 11.44 -1.57 -19.30
N GLY A 285 12.36 -0.61 -19.33
CA GLY A 285 13.01 -0.15 -20.56
C GLY A 285 13.79 -1.27 -21.22
N GLN A 286 14.58 -2.00 -20.44
CA GLN A 286 15.37 -3.13 -20.94
C GLN A 286 14.50 -4.32 -21.35
N GLN A 287 13.45 -4.65 -20.60
CA GLN A 287 12.60 -5.79 -20.94
C GLN A 287 11.71 -5.53 -22.16
N CYS A 288 11.06 -4.36 -22.20
CA CYS A 288 10.07 -4.02 -23.23
C CYS A 288 10.67 -3.36 -24.47
N PHE A 289 11.81 -2.67 -24.35
CA PHE A 289 12.28 -1.74 -25.38
C PHE A 289 13.77 -1.85 -25.71
N SER A 290 14.48 -2.90 -25.26
CA SER A 290 15.84 -3.16 -25.74
C SER A 290 15.88 -3.46 -27.23
N GLU A 291 16.79 -2.82 -27.94
CA GLU A 291 16.96 -2.97 -29.40
C GLU A 291 15.66 -2.68 -30.17
N ALA A 292 14.90 -1.68 -29.72
CA ALA A 292 13.57 -1.39 -30.27
C ALA A 292 13.58 -1.10 -31.80
N SER A 293 14.70 -0.62 -32.35
CA SER A 293 14.85 -0.37 -33.78
C SER A 293 14.87 -1.63 -34.64
N THR A 294 15.22 -2.79 -34.07
CA THR A 294 15.30 -4.08 -34.79
C THR A 294 14.10 -5.00 -34.46
N ARG A 295 13.33 -4.69 -33.41
CA ARG A 295 12.15 -5.45 -33.00
C ARG A 295 11.02 -5.35 -34.03
N ARG A 296 10.21 -6.42 -34.12
CA ARG A 296 9.01 -6.41 -34.95
C ARG A 296 7.99 -5.41 -34.38
N PRO A 297 7.30 -4.63 -35.23
CA PRO A 297 6.30 -3.66 -34.76
C PRO A 297 5.21 -4.28 -33.85
N ALA A 298 4.79 -5.51 -34.13
CA ALA A 298 3.79 -6.21 -33.31
C ALA A 298 4.26 -6.48 -31.87
N ASP A 299 5.53 -6.81 -31.66
CA ASP A 299 6.09 -7.09 -30.33
C ASP A 299 6.21 -5.80 -29.50
N LEU A 300 6.53 -4.68 -30.15
CA LEU A 300 6.53 -3.35 -29.53
C LEU A 300 5.11 -2.92 -29.12
N LEU A 301 4.12 -3.09 -30.01
CA LEU A 301 2.71 -2.81 -29.72
C LEU A 301 2.17 -3.65 -28.55
N SER A 302 2.58 -4.91 -28.47
CA SER A 302 2.26 -5.78 -27.33
C SER A 302 2.84 -5.23 -26.01
N SER A 303 4.09 -4.75 -26.04
CA SER A 303 4.74 -4.13 -24.88
C SER A 303 4.02 -2.86 -24.42
N PHE A 304 3.66 -1.98 -25.35
CA PHE A 304 2.85 -0.78 -25.07
C PHE A 304 1.50 -1.14 -24.43
N THR A 305 0.79 -2.11 -25.01
CA THR A 305 -0.51 -2.56 -24.52
C THR A 305 -0.42 -3.15 -23.12
N THR A 306 0.64 -3.95 -22.86
CA THR A 306 0.90 -4.56 -21.56
C THR A 306 1.14 -3.51 -20.49
N ILE A 307 2.07 -2.57 -20.73
CA ILE A 307 2.37 -1.48 -19.79
C ILE A 307 1.10 -0.67 -19.50
N LYS A 308 0.36 -0.26 -20.53
CA LYS A 308 -0.87 0.52 -20.35
C LYS A 308 -1.90 -0.22 -19.49
N THR A 309 -2.14 -1.49 -19.78
CA THR A 309 -3.10 -2.33 -19.04
C THR A 309 -2.70 -2.45 -17.58
N VAL A 310 -1.43 -2.75 -17.32
CA VAL A 310 -0.92 -2.96 -15.97
C VAL A 310 -0.92 -1.66 -15.17
N MET A 311 -0.56 -0.53 -15.79
CA MET A 311 -0.61 0.78 -15.14
C MET A 311 -2.05 1.23 -14.85
N ASN A 312 -3.01 0.99 -15.75
CA ASN A 312 -4.42 1.28 -15.47
C ASN A 312 -4.96 0.45 -14.29
N ASN A 313 -4.61 -0.84 -14.21
CA ASN A 313 -4.97 -1.68 -13.07
C ASN A 313 -4.38 -1.14 -11.76
N LEU A 314 -3.15 -0.61 -11.78
CA LEU A 314 -2.56 0.06 -10.61
C LEU A 314 -3.38 1.29 -10.22
N TYR A 315 -3.72 2.15 -11.19
CA TYR A 315 -4.48 3.38 -10.93
C TYR A 315 -5.88 3.07 -10.39
N ASP A 316 -6.55 2.05 -10.90
CA ASP A 316 -7.86 1.61 -10.42
C ASP A 316 -7.76 1.10 -8.97
N GLY A 317 -6.80 0.23 -8.66
CA GLY A 317 -6.63 -0.26 -7.29
C GLY A 317 -6.22 0.84 -6.29
N LEU A 318 -5.34 1.77 -6.68
CA LEU A 318 -5.00 2.94 -5.87
C LEU A 318 -6.18 3.88 -5.65
N HIS A 319 -6.99 4.09 -6.69
CA HIS A 319 -8.22 4.85 -6.61
C HIS A 319 -9.22 4.20 -5.64
N GLU A 320 -9.42 2.89 -5.73
CA GLU A 320 -10.29 2.13 -4.83
C GLU A 320 -9.82 2.23 -3.37
N ILE A 321 -8.51 2.14 -3.12
CA ILE A 321 -7.93 2.33 -1.78
C ILE A 321 -8.26 3.71 -1.23
N LEU A 322 -7.95 4.78 -1.99
CA LEU A 322 -8.23 6.14 -1.53
C LEU A 322 -9.72 6.37 -1.36
N LEU A 323 -10.56 5.87 -2.27
CA LEU A 323 -12.00 6.02 -2.22
C LEU A 323 -12.61 5.30 -0.99
N CYS A 324 -12.13 4.09 -0.68
CA CYS A 324 -12.52 3.36 0.52
C CYS A 324 -12.27 4.19 1.78
N LEU A 325 -11.05 4.75 1.91
CA LEU A 325 -10.66 5.57 3.05
C LEU A 325 -11.32 6.96 3.06
N LEU A 326 -11.66 7.54 1.90
CA LEU A 326 -12.34 8.84 1.83
C LEU A 326 -13.84 8.74 2.14
N ARG A 327 -14.46 7.59 1.91
CA ARG A 327 -15.89 7.36 2.23
C ARG A 327 -16.13 7.32 3.74
N ASN A 328 -15.19 6.79 4.51
CA ASN A 328 -15.29 6.73 5.97
C ASN A 328 -14.88 8.08 6.62
N THR A 329 -15.72 8.61 7.50
CA THR A 329 -15.51 9.90 8.19
C THR A 329 -14.33 9.88 9.15
N GLU A 330 -13.97 8.73 9.72
CA GLU A 330 -12.84 8.60 10.65
C GLU A 330 -11.49 8.66 9.93
N THR A 331 -11.45 8.25 8.66
CA THR A 331 -10.22 8.14 7.86
C THR A 331 -10.06 9.28 6.86
N ARG A 332 -11.17 9.90 6.41
CA ARG A 332 -11.18 10.96 5.38
C ARG A 332 -10.19 12.09 5.65
N GLU A 333 -10.21 12.65 6.86
CA GLU A 333 -9.33 13.77 7.21
C GLU A 333 -7.85 13.36 7.11
N LYS A 334 -7.50 12.13 7.52
CA LYS A 334 -6.15 11.58 7.43
C LYS A 334 -5.68 11.34 6.01
N VAL A 335 -6.59 10.99 5.10
CA VAL A 335 -6.29 10.90 3.66
C VAL A 335 -6.01 12.27 3.07
N LEU A 336 -6.81 13.28 3.40
CA LEU A 336 -6.58 14.65 2.97
C LEU A 336 -5.28 15.22 3.56
N GLU A 337 -4.90 14.84 4.79
CA GLU A 337 -3.60 15.16 5.40
C GLU A 337 -2.45 14.52 4.59
N PHE A 338 -2.59 13.24 4.24
CA PHE A 338 -1.58 12.51 3.48
C PHE A 338 -1.37 13.11 2.08
N LEU A 339 -2.44 13.37 1.34
CA LEU A 339 -2.39 13.97 0.01
C LEU A 339 -1.73 15.35 0.07
N ALA A 340 -2.12 16.19 1.04
CA ALA A 340 -1.52 17.50 1.24
C ALA A 340 -0.02 17.40 1.59
N ALA A 341 0.36 16.49 2.49
CA ALA A 341 1.76 16.26 2.86
C ALA A 341 2.59 15.78 1.65
N MET A 342 2.05 14.87 0.83
CA MET A 342 2.69 14.39 -0.39
C MET A 342 2.92 15.54 -1.40
N ILE A 343 1.92 16.39 -1.58
CA ILE A 343 1.98 17.55 -2.49
C ILE A 343 3.00 18.60 -1.99
N ASN A 344 2.89 19.03 -0.74
CA ASN A 344 3.72 20.10 -0.19
C ASN A 344 5.21 19.72 -0.15
N SER A 345 5.51 18.48 0.23
CA SER A 345 6.89 17.95 0.28
C SER A 345 7.56 17.84 -1.10
N ASN A 346 6.80 18.05 -2.18
CA ASN A 346 7.24 17.95 -3.57
C ASN A 346 7.01 19.24 -4.36
N SER A 347 6.82 20.37 -3.68
CA SER A 347 6.63 21.68 -4.32
C SER A 347 7.78 22.05 -5.28
N ALA A 348 9.01 21.61 -4.98
CA ALA A 348 10.19 21.80 -5.82
C ALA A 348 10.11 21.08 -7.19
N ARG A 349 9.19 20.11 -7.39
CA ARG A 349 8.94 19.51 -8.71
C ARG A 349 8.46 20.52 -9.77
N ALA A 350 7.96 21.68 -9.35
CA ALA A 350 7.58 22.78 -10.26
C ALA A 350 8.78 23.54 -10.86
N GLN A 351 10.00 23.31 -10.36
CA GLN A 351 11.21 23.95 -10.87
C GLN A 351 11.63 23.32 -12.21
N LEU A 352 12.40 24.07 -13.00
CA LEU A 352 12.93 23.60 -14.28
C LEU A 352 13.75 22.31 -14.12
N GLN A 353 14.66 22.30 -13.15
CA GLN A 353 15.45 21.13 -12.79
C GLN A 353 14.98 20.62 -11.43
N VAL A 354 14.52 19.38 -11.40
CA VAL A 354 14.07 18.71 -10.18
C VAL A 354 15.24 17.91 -9.64
N ASP A 355 15.57 18.09 -8.38
CA ASP A 355 16.54 17.24 -7.70
C ASP A 355 15.91 15.87 -7.40
N PRO A 356 16.40 14.78 -8.03
CA PRO A 356 15.84 13.45 -7.83
C PRO A 356 16.04 12.90 -6.41
N TRP A 357 16.94 13.48 -5.60
CA TRP A 357 17.21 12.98 -4.24
C TRP A 357 16.24 13.55 -3.20
N THR A 358 15.66 14.70 -3.47
CA THR A 358 14.76 15.40 -2.54
C THR A 358 13.30 15.35 -2.97
N CYS A 359 13.01 15.19 -4.26
CA CYS A 359 11.66 15.02 -4.77
C CYS A 359 11.33 13.54 -5.04
N ALA A 360 10.05 13.19 -4.89
CA ALA A 360 9.51 11.92 -5.35
C ALA A 360 9.65 11.78 -6.87
N SER A 361 9.60 10.54 -7.35
CA SER A 361 9.73 10.18 -8.76
C SER A 361 8.64 10.80 -9.65
N SER A 362 8.94 10.91 -10.95
CA SER A 362 7.91 11.27 -11.94
C SER A 362 6.84 10.20 -12.05
N GLY A 363 7.17 8.91 -11.86
CA GLY A 363 6.21 7.82 -11.75
C GLY A 363 5.15 8.06 -10.69
N THR A 364 5.57 8.38 -9.45
CA THR A 364 4.66 8.70 -8.33
C THR A 364 3.67 9.80 -8.69
N PHE A 365 4.14 10.92 -9.25
CA PHE A 365 3.28 12.06 -9.52
C PHE A 365 2.41 11.88 -10.76
N VAL A 366 2.81 11.04 -11.72
CA VAL A 366 1.94 10.61 -12.84
C VAL A 366 0.84 9.68 -12.33
N SER A 367 1.18 8.67 -11.52
CA SER A 367 0.20 7.79 -10.87
C SER A 367 -0.78 8.57 -10.00
N LEU A 368 -0.27 9.49 -9.18
CA LEU A 368 -1.10 10.36 -8.34
C LEU A 368 -2.01 11.27 -9.19
N SER A 369 -1.52 11.79 -10.32
CA SER A 369 -2.33 12.58 -11.25
C SER A 369 -3.52 11.77 -11.79
N ALA A 370 -3.28 10.55 -12.25
CA ALA A 370 -4.34 9.67 -12.77
C ALA A 370 -5.40 9.34 -11.71
N VAL A 371 -4.96 9.00 -10.49
CA VAL A 371 -5.86 8.66 -9.38
C VAL A 371 -6.68 9.88 -8.92
N MET A 372 -6.05 11.05 -8.81
CA MET A 372 -6.72 12.29 -8.39
C MET A 372 -7.73 12.77 -9.44
N LEU A 373 -7.45 12.59 -10.73
CA LEU A 373 -8.42 12.82 -11.81
C LEU A 373 -9.65 11.92 -11.65
N LYS A 374 -9.46 10.61 -11.42
CA LYS A 374 -10.56 9.66 -11.15
C LYS A 374 -11.40 10.06 -9.93
N LEU A 375 -10.78 10.58 -8.87
CA LEU A 375 -11.50 11.11 -7.71
C LEU A 375 -12.35 12.35 -8.03
N CYS A 376 -11.99 13.10 -9.08
CA CYS A 376 -12.70 14.29 -9.52
C CYS A 376 -13.86 14.01 -10.50
N GLU A 377 -13.81 12.89 -11.23
CA GLU A 377 -14.84 12.51 -12.21
C GLU A 377 -16.29 12.65 -11.69
N PRO A 378 -16.64 12.24 -10.45
CA PRO A 378 -18.01 12.33 -9.97
C PRO A 378 -18.55 13.75 -9.77
N PHE A 379 -17.70 14.78 -9.86
CA PHE A 379 -18.09 16.18 -9.67
C PHE A 379 -17.61 17.15 -10.76
N LEU A 380 -16.89 16.64 -11.77
CA LEU A 380 -16.54 17.36 -12.99
C LEU A 380 -17.33 16.82 -14.19
N ASP A 381 -18.65 16.70 -14.02
CA ASP A 381 -19.53 16.26 -15.10
C ASP A 381 -19.64 17.32 -16.21
N ALA A 382 -20.02 16.90 -17.41
CA ALA A 382 -20.11 17.79 -18.58
C ALA A 382 -21.07 18.98 -18.39
N HIS A 383 -22.05 18.87 -17.49
CA HIS A 383 -23.01 19.93 -17.17
C HIS A 383 -22.58 20.79 -15.97
N LEU A 384 -21.42 20.50 -15.37
CA LEU A 384 -20.83 21.24 -14.24
C LEU A 384 -21.77 21.36 -13.04
N THR A 385 -22.57 20.32 -12.77
CA THR A 385 -23.65 20.34 -11.77
C THR A 385 -23.19 20.63 -10.36
N LYS A 386 -21.92 20.36 -10.03
CA LYS A 386 -21.33 20.55 -8.69
C LYS A 386 -20.30 21.67 -8.63
N ARG A 387 -20.23 22.53 -9.65
CA ARG A 387 -19.29 23.66 -9.70
C ARG A 387 -19.43 24.60 -8.51
N ASP A 388 -20.64 24.78 -7.98
CA ASP A 388 -20.93 25.59 -6.78
C ASP A 388 -20.21 25.07 -5.52
N LYS A 389 -19.81 23.80 -5.51
CA LYS A 389 -19.05 23.18 -4.41
C LYS A 389 -17.56 23.48 -4.44
N ILE A 390 -17.06 24.16 -5.48
CA ILE A 390 -15.67 24.54 -5.62
C ILE A 390 -15.56 26.02 -5.29
N ASP A 391 -15.06 26.34 -4.09
CA ASP A 391 -14.88 27.72 -3.63
C ASP A 391 -13.49 28.25 -4.06
N PRO A 392 -13.40 29.26 -4.95
CA PRO A 392 -12.12 29.85 -5.35
C PRO A 392 -11.30 30.44 -4.20
N LYS A 393 -11.96 30.81 -3.08
CA LYS A 393 -11.27 31.35 -1.90
C LYS A 393 -10.33 30.34 -1.24
N TYR A 394 -10.45 29.05 -1.58
CA TYR A 394 -9.51 28.02 -1.13
C TYR A 394 -8.06 28.39 -1.41
N VAL A 395 -7.76 29.03 -2.55
CA VAL A 395 -6.39 29.40 -2.95
C VAL A 395 -5.73 30.34 -1.92
N PHE A 396 -6.51 31.17 -1.25
CA PHE A 396 -6.02 32.14 -0.26
C PHE A 396 -6.14 31.65 1.18
N CYS A 397 -7.14 30.82 1.46
CA CYS A 397 -7.52 30.41 2.82
C CYS A 397 -7.25 28.93 3.11
N SER A 398 -6.52 28.21 2.24
CA SER A 398 -6.22 26.79 2.45
C SER A 398 -5.44 26.58 3.75
N ASN A 399 -5.84 25.55 4.49
CA ASN A 399 -5.16 25.07 5.69
C ASN A 399 -4.21 23.89 5.41
N ARG A 400 -4.26 23.31 4.20
CA ARG A 400 -3.56 22.08 3.82
C ARG A 400 -2.50 22.31 2.76
N LEU A 401 -2.82 23.04 1.70
CA LEU A 401 -1.88 23.30 0.61
C LEU A 401 -1.20 24.65 0.81
N ASP A 402 0.13 24.68 0.64
CA ASP A 402 0.85 25.95 0.58
C ASP A 402 0.89 26.48 -0.86
N LEU A 403 0.01 27.45 -1.14
CA LEU A 403 -0.16 28.04 -2.47
C LEU A 403 0.34 29.48 -2.56
N ARG A 404 0.76 30.08 -1.43
CA ARG A 404 1.08 31.53 -1.34
C ARG A 404 2.31 31.93 -2.14
N GLY A 405 3.27 31.02 -2.32
CA GLY A 405 4.48 31.25 -3.10
C GLY A 405 4.32 31.03 -4.61
N LEU A 406 3.10 30.76 -5.10
CA LEU A 406 2.87 30.51 -6.52
C LEU A 406 2.69 31.82 -7.29
N THR A 407 3.29 31.88 -8.48
CA THR A 407 3.10 32.99 -9.41
C THR A 407 1.64 33.07 -9.84
N ALA A 408 0.99 34.20 -9.56
CA ALA A 408 -0.37 34.43 -10.01
C ALA A 408 -0.43 34.66 -11.53
N LEU A 409 -1.58 34.36 -12.14
CA LEU A 409 -1.80 34.55 -13.58
C LEU A 409 -1.69 36.02 -13.99
N HIS A 410 -2.20 36.93 -13.15
CA HIS A 410 -2.27 38.35 -13.45
C HIS A 410 -2.37 39.19 -12.16
N ALA A 411 -1.41 39.01 -11.26
CA ALA A 411 -1.28 39.83 -10.06
C ALA A 411 0.16 39.74 -9.53
N SER A 412 0.64 40.80 -8.87
CA SER A 412 1.90 40.75 -8.14
C SER A 412 1.75 39.97 -6.82
N SER A 413 2.87 39.54 -6.24
CA SER A 413 2.85 38.85 -4.93
C SER A 413 2.33 39.77 -3.81
N GLU A 414 2.56 41.08 -3.92
CA GLU A 414 2.06 42.09 -3.00
C GLU A 414 0.54 42.25 -3.13
N GLU A 415 0.01 42.32 -4.36
CA GLU A 415 -1.43 42.41 -4.62
C GLU A 415 -2.18 41.19 -4.08
N VAL A 416 -1.63 39.99 -4.31
CA VAL A 416 -2.17 38.73 -3.79
C VAL A 416 -2.17 38.73 -2.26
N SER A 417 -1.08 39.20 -1.64
CA SER A 417 -0.95 39.25 -0.18
C SER A 417 -1.93 40.26 0.44
N ALA A 418 -2.11 41.42 -0.19
CA ALA A 418 -3.06 42.43 0.23
C ALA A 418 -4.51 41.91 0.14
N TYR A 419 -4.86 41.24 -0.95
CA TYR A 419 -6.18 40.63 -1.13
C TYR A 419 -6.47 39.53 -0.09
N ALA A 420 -5.47 38.70 0.22
CA ALA A 420 -5.60 37.69 1.26
C ALA A 420 -5.81 38.32 2.66
N ALA A 421 -5.09 39.40 2.97
CA ALA A 421 -5.25 40.13 4.23
C ALA A 421 -6.67 40.74 4.36
N ASP A 422 -7.19 41.34 3.29
CA ASP A 422 -8.54 41.90 3.25
C ASP A 422 -9.61 40.82 3.50
N LEU A 423 -9.50 39.67 2.84
CA LEU A 423 -10.38 38.51 3.04
C LEU A 423 -10.40 37.99 4.50
N HIS A 424 -9.27 38.11 5.21
CA HIS A 424 -9.19 37.74 6.62
C HIS A 424 -9.76 38.83 7.55
N SER A 425 -9.68 40.10 7.17
CA SER A 425 -10.21 41.23 7.94
C SER A 425 -11.74 41.35 7.86
N GLY A 426 -12.34 41.14 6.68
CA GLY A 426 -13.79 41.19 6.45
C GLY A 426 -14.59 40.06 7.12
N ARG A 427 -13.94 39.16 7.86
CA ARG A 427 -14.57 38.11 8.66
C ARG A 427 -14.81 38.49 10.12
N SER A 428 -14.23 39.60 10.60
CA SER A 428 -14.39 40.01 11.99
C SER A 428 -15.57 40.95 12.23
N ASP A 429 -16.11 41.61 11.19
CA ASP A 429 -17.23 42.55 11.33
C ASP A 429 -18.40 42.17 10.42
N GLY A 430 -19.41 41.54 11.04
CA GLY A 430 -20.73 41.41 10.45
C GLY A 430 -21.46 42.75 10.45
N SER A 431 -21.17 43.62 9.48
CA SER A 431 -22.07 44.59 8.86
C SER A 431 -21.25 45.71 8.23
N SER A 432 -21.35 45.84 6.90
CA SER A 432 -21.58 47.10 6.19
C SER A 432 -21.26 46.89 4.71
N GLN A 433 -22.20 47.29 3.86
CA GLN A 433 -22.00 47.47 2.44
C GLN A 433 -20.83 48.44 2.20
N SER A 434 -19.90 48.10 1.31
CA SER A 434 -19.09 49.13 0.65
C SER A 434 -18.57 48.64 -0.71
N ASN A 435 -19.13 49.29 -1.74
CA ASN A 435 -18.66 49.50 -3.11
C ASN A 435 -17.35 48.82 -3.54
N VAL A 436 -17.50 47.90 -4.50
CA VAL A 436 -16.45 47.54 -5.46
C VAL A 436 -16.23 48.76 -6.36
N GLY A 437 -15.31 49.64 -5.96
CA GLY A 437 -14.84 50.75 -6.77
C GLY A 437 -13.78 50.25 -7.75
N GLU A 438 -14.03 50.47 -9.04
CA GLU A 438 -13.05 50.36 -10.11
C GLU A 438 -11.80 51.19 -9.77
N SER A 439 -10.65 50.53 -9.67
CA SER A 439 -9.35 51.17 -9.88
C SER A 439 -8.50 50.25 -10.73
N ARG A 440 -8.89 50.23 -12.00
CA ARG A 440 -8.06 49.76 -13.11
C ARG A 440 -7.18 50.93 -13.55
N LEU A 441 -5.95 50.59 -13.95
CA LEU A 441 -4.86 51.42 -14.44
C LEU A 441 -3.94 51.92 -13.33
N LEU A 442 -2.78 51.26 -13.20
CA LEU A 442 -1.46 51.89 -13.34
C LEU A 442 -0.39 50.82 -13.59
N ALA A 443 0.67 51.24 -14.29
CA ALA A 443 1.63 50.45 -15.04
C ALA A 443 2.35 49.32 -14.27
N SER A 444 2.58 48.22 -14.98
CA SER A 444 3.55 47.18 -14.66
C SER A 444 4.99 47.70 -14.67
N PRO A 445 5.80 47.47 -13.62
CA PRO A 445 7.22 47.28 -13.77
C PRO A 445 7.53 45.79 -13.93
N GLU A 446 8.56 45.53 -14.72
CA GLU A 446 9.02 44.24 -15.19
C GLU A 446 9.31 43.24 -14.05
N ALA A 447 8.96 41.97 -14.30
CA ALA A 447 9.39 40.85 -13.48
C ALA A 447 10.91 40.68 -13.57
N THR A 448 11.64 41.24 -12.60
CA THR A 448 13.07 40.99 -12.46
C THR A 448 13.26 39.64 -11.77
N ALA A 449 13.67 38.63 -12.55
CA ALA A 449 14.17 37.38 -12.01
C ALA A 449 15.52 37.63 -11.32
N LEU A 450 15.51 37.67 -9.99
CA LEU A 450 16.74 37.53 -9.19
C LEU A 450 16.87 36.08 -8.74
N ALA A 451 17.78 35.38 -9.42
CA ALA A 451 18.37 34.15 -8.95
C ALA A 451 19.19 34.46 -7.69
N ASN A 452 18.77 33.95 -6.54
CA ASN A 452 19.62 33.88 -5.36
C ASN A 452 20.23 32.48 -5.27
N THR A 453 21.46 32.35 -5.76
CA THR A 453 22.37 31.26 -5.44
C THR A 453 23.24 31.64 -4.24
N SER A 454 23.36 30.69 -3.31
CA SER A 454 24.32 30.56 -2.21
C SER A 454 24.11 31.41 -0.94
N GLY A 455 23.88 30.70 0.17
CA GLY A 455 23.91 31.23 1.53
C GLY A 455 23.08 30.38 2.48
N GLY A 456 23.61 29.24 2.93
CA GLY A 456 22.98 28.44 3.98
C GLY A 456 22.88 29.24 5.27
N VAL A 457 21.66 29.47 5.74
CA VAL A 457 21.37 29.87 7.12
C VAL A 457 20.16 29.08 7.58
N SER A 458 20.37 28.36 8.69
CA SER A 458 19.38 27.53 9.39
C SER A 458 18.07 28.27 9.63
N ALA A 459 16.96 27.62 9.30
CA ALA A 459 15.63 28.03 9.74
C ALA A 459 15.52 27.81 11.27
N GLN A 460 15.92 28.82 12.03
CA GLN A 460 15.52 28.97 13.42
C GLN A 460 14.12 29.59 13.48
N ASP A 461 13.22 28.88 14.15
CA ASP A 461 12.12 29.38 14.97
C ASP A 461 11.42 30.67 14.51
N VAL A 462 10.50 30.53 13.56
CA VAL A 462 9.26 31.33 13.62
C VAL A 462 8.20 30.43 14.26
N LYS A 463 8.12 30.52 15.59
CA LYS A 463 6.96 30.04 16.36
C LYS A 463 5.71 30.52 15.65
N SER A 464 4.94 29.59 15.10
CA SER A 464 3.57 29.80 14.69
C SER A 464 2.78 30.17 15.94
N SER A 465 2.70 31.47 16.21
CA SER A 465 1.89 32.01 17.28
C SER A 465 0.46 31.50 17.05
N SER A 466 0.00 30.68 17.97
CA SER A 466 -1.33 30.09 18.01
C SER A 466 -2.37 31.21 18.11
N ARG A 467 -2.81 31.73 16.96
CA ARG A 467 -4.07 32.45 16.86
C ARG A 467 -5.17 31.41 16.69
N SER A 468 -5.95 31.24 17.75
CA SER A 468 -7.17 30.44 17.85
C SER A 468 -8.31 31.05 17.00
N GLY A 469 -8.07 31.23 15.70
CA GLY A 469 -9.12 31.47 14.72
C GLY A 469 -9.58 30.13 14.15
N GLU A 470 -10.88 29.90 14.13
CA GLU A 470 -11.47 28.69 13.55
C GLU A 470 -11.01 28.56 12.08
N ARG A 471 -10.14 27.58 11.81
CA ARG A 471 -9.62 27.37 10.45
C ARG A 471 -10.78 26.98 9.55
N VAL A 472 -10.92 27.66 8.41
CA VAL A 472 -11.96 27.38 7.43
C VAL A 472 -11.88 25.92 7.01
N LYS A 473 -12.96 25.17 7.22
CA LYS A 473 -13.09 23.84 6.66
C LYS A 473 -13.73 23.96 5.28
N TYR A 474 -13.06 23.42 4.29
CA TYR A 474 -13.57 23.33 2.94
C TYR A 474 -14.21 21.96 2.71
N PRO A 475 -15.27 21.86 1.88
CA PRO A 475 -15.82 20.57 1.50
C PRO A 475 -14.80 19.73 0.72
N PHE A 476 -14.91 18.40 0.83
CA PHE A 476 -14.05 17.46 0.11
C PHE A 476 -13.93 17.78 -1.39
N ILE A 477 -15.02 18.13 -2.07
CA ILE A 477 -15.00 18.46 -3.51
C ILE A 477 -14.05 19.62 -3.80
N CYS A 478 -14.10 20.68 -2.99
CA CYS A 478 -13.23 21.85 -3.14
C CYS A 478 -11.76 21.47 -2.91
N GLU A 479 -11.48 20.76 -1.82
CA GLU A 479 -10.11 20.34 -1.49
C GLU A 479 -9.54 19.40 -2.56
N CYS A 480 -10.31 18.39 -2.96
CA CYS A 480 -9.93 17.43 -3.99
C CYS A 480 -9.66 18.14 -5.32
N PHE A 481 -10.51 19.07 -5.73
CA PHE A 481 -10.30 19.85 -6.96
C PHE A 481 -8.94 20.59 -6.97
N PHE A 482 -8.65 21.38 -5.92
CA PHE A 482 -7.41 22.15 -5.86
C PHE A 482 -6.17 21.28 -5.62
N MET A 483 -6.28 20.20 -4.86
CA MET A 483 -5.22 19.20 -4.73
C MET A 483 -4.93 18.54 -6.07
N THR A 484 -5.94 18.15 -6.84
CA THR A 484 -5.78 17.58 -8.19
C THR A 484 -5.10 18.58 -9.11
N ALA A 485 -5.56 19.83 -9.16
CA ALA A 485 -4.94 20.87 -9.98
C ALA A 485 -3.44 21.04 -9.65
N ARG A 486 -3.10 21.02 -8.35
CA ARG A 486 -1.70 21.11 -7.91
C ARG A 486 -0.89 19.86 -8.29
N VAL A 487 -1.45 18.67 -8.13
CA VAL A 487 -0.82 17.40 -8.53
C VAL A 487 -0.55 17.37 -10.03
N LEU A 488 -1.50 17.80 -10.86
CA LEU A 488 -1.32 17.84 -12.33
C LEU A 488 -0.14 18.72 -12.74
N ASN A 489 0.04 19.85 -12.05
CA ASN A 489 1.19 20.74 -12.27
C ASN A 489 2.53 20.10 -11.87
N LEU A 490 2.57 19.36 -10.76
CA LEU A 490 3.79 18.70 -10.27
C LEU A 490 4.07 17.34 -10.93
N GLY A 491 3.05 16.77 -11.59
CA GLY A 491 3.07 15.44 -12.19
C GLY A 491 2.97 15.48 -13.70
N LEU A 492 1.77 15.36 -14.25
CA LEU A 492 1.56 15.16 -15.67
C LEU A 492 2.18 16.29 -16.53
N LEU A 493 1.99 17.57 -16.16
CA LEU A 493 2.60 18.69 -16.90
C LEU A 493 4.13 18.66 -16.85
N LYS A 494 4.70 18.33 -15.68
CA LYS A 494 6.14 18.16 -15.53
C LYS A 494 6.67 16.99 -16.37
N ALA A 495 5.98 15.85 -16.35
CA ALA A 495 6.34 14.68 -17.16
C ALA A 495 6.34 14.99 -18.66
N PHE A 496 5.38 15.78 -19.16
CA PHE A 496 5.40 16.24 -20.56
C PHE A 496 6.57 17.17 -20.87
N SER A 497 6.91 18.07 -19.94
CA SER A 497 8.09 18.93 -20.07
C SER A 497 9.38 18.11 -20.13
N ASP A 498 9.52 17.13 -19.24
CA ASP A 498 10.70 16.24 -19.16
C ASP A 498 10.80 15.37 -20.42
N PHE A 499 9.68 14.83 -20.92
CA PHE A 499 9.64 14.11 -22.20
C PHE A 499 10.08 14.99 -23.37
N LYS A 500 9.63 16.25 -23.44
CA LYS A 500 10.04 17.18 -24.49
C LYS A 500 11.55 17.44 -24.45
N HIS A 501 12.12 17.62 -23.25
CA HIS A 501 13.57 17.78 -23.08
C HIS A 501 14.34 16.52 -23.49
N LEU A 502 13.86 15.34 -23.10
CA LEU A 502 14.44 14.06 -23.51
C LEU A 502 14.50 13.91 -25.03
N VAL A 503 13.42 14.23 -25.74
CA VAL A 503 13.38 14.16 -27.21
C VAL A 503 14.38 15.13 -27.85
N GLN A 504 14.49 16.35 -27.33
CA GLN A 504 15.50 17.33 -27.79
C GLN A 504 16.93 16.83 -27.54
N ASP A 505 17.16 16.21 -26.39
CA ASP A 505 18.46 15.69 -25.97
C ASP A 505 18.89 14.45 -26.76
N ILE A 506 17.94 13.61 -27.18
CA ILE A 506 18.17 12.51 -28.14
C ILE A 506 18.63 13.09 -29.47
N SER A 507 17.88 14.03 -30.05
CA SER A 507 18.23 14.64 -31.35
C SER A 507 19.62 15.29 -31.35
N ARG A 508 19.97 16.05 -30.31
CA ARG A 508 21.32 16.64 -30.16
C ARG A 508 22.43 15.60 -30.10
N ARG A 509 22.18 14.48 -29.42
CA ARG A 509 23.14 13.38 -29.30
C ARG A 509 23.27 12.58 -30.59
N GLU A 510 22.19 12.41 -31.36
CA GLU A 510 22.22 11.81 -32.69
C GLU A 510 23.05 12.65 -33.68
N ASP A 511 22.93 13.98 -33.64
CA ASP A 511 23.76 14.90 -34.44
C ASP A 511 25.25 14.79 -34.05
N THR A 512 25.52 14.71 -32.75
CA THR A 512 26.88 14.51 -32.21
C THR A 512 27.45 13.17 -32.66
N LEU A 513 26.66 12.09 -32.57
CA LEU A 513 27.06 10.75 -33.01
C LEU A 513 27.37 10.72 -34.51
N SER A 514 26.54 11.39 -35.33
CA SER A 514 26.75 11.51 -36.77
C SER A 514 28.07 12.21 -37.08
N THR A 515 28.39 13.27 -36.32
CA THR A 515 29.66 14.00 -36.42
C THR A 515 30.85 13.12 -36.05
N LEU A 516 30.78 12.38 -34.94
CA LEU A 516 31.85 11.46 -34.52
C LEU A 516 32.05 10.32 -35.52
N LYS A 517 30.97 9.78 -36.11
CA LYS A 517 31.03 8.75 -37.16
C LYS A 517 31.72 9.28 -38.43
N ALA A 518 31.45 10.52 -38.82
CA ALA A 518 32.15 11.17 -39.94
C ALA A 518 33.64 11.40 -39.64
N MET A 519 34.00 11.79 -38.41
CA MET A 519 35.41 11.90 -37.98
C MET A 519 36.13 10.56 -38.02
N ARG A 520 35.45 9.45 -37.68
CA ARG A 520 36.00 8.10 -37.71
C ARG A 520 36.39 7.68 -39.13
N GLU A 521 35.63 8.09 -40.14
CA GLU A 521 35.93 7.82 -41.55
C GLU A 521 37.20 8.57 -42.01
N GLN A 522 37.50 9.72 -41.41
CA GLN A 522 38.67 10.53 -41.75
C GLN A 522 39.93 10.13 -40.97
N ALA A 523 39.80 9.84 -39.67
CA ALA A 523 40.92 9.51 -38.78
C ALA A 523 40.46 8.55 -37.66
N PRO A 524 40.54 7.21 -37.87
CA PRO A 524 40.18 6.25 -36.85
C PRO A 524 41.16 6.32 -35.67
N SER A 525 40.62 6.36 -34.44
CA SER A 525 41.41 6.26 -33.22
C SER A 525 40.68 5.43 -32.17
N PRO A 526 41.40 4.71 -31.30
CA PRO A 526 40.76 3.87 -30.27
C PRO A 526 40.01 4.70 -29.21
N GLN A 527 40.32 5.99 -29.06
CA GLN A 527 39.56 6.90 -28.22
C GLN A 527 38.20 7.21 -28.87
N LEU A 528 38.22 7.58 -30.15
CA LEU A 528 37.01 7.89 -30.90
C LEU A 528 36.05 6.70 -31.00
N GLU A 529 36.57 5.49 -31.14
CA GLU A 529 35.75 4.26 -31.09
C GLU A 529 35.05 4.09 -29.73
N ARG A 530 35.78 4.31 -28.63
CA ARG A 530 35.21 4.25 -27.27
C ARG A 530 34.13 5.32 -27.05
N ASP A 531 34.36 6.54 -27.54
CA ASP A 531 33.40 7.64 -27.42
C ASP A 531 32.13 7.38 -28.24
N ILE A 532 32.27 6.83 -29.46
CA ILE A 532 31.14 6.40 -30.29
C ILE A 532 30.33 5.30 -29.58
N SER A 533 31.00 4.24 -29.10
CA SER A 533 30.32 3.14 -28.41
C SER A 533 29.64 3.60 -27.12
N HIS A 534 30.23 4.54 -26.38
CA HIS A 534 29.60 5.13 -25.19
C HIS A 534 28.34 5.91 -25.56
N LEU A 535 28.42 6.78 -26.58
CA LEU A 535 27.29 7.60 -27.00
C LEU A 535 26.15 6.76 -27.61
N GLU A 536 26.46 5.69 -28.34
CA GLU A 536 25.46 4.73 -28.82
C GLU A 536 24.72 4.04 -27.66
N LYS A 537 25.44 3.67 -26.60
CA LYS A 537 24.83 3.07 -25.41
C LYS A 537 23.95 4.06 -24.64
N GLU A 538 24.36 5.32 -24.54
CA GLU A 538 23.53 6.38 -23.93
C GLU A 538 22.26 6.64 -24.74
N LEU A 539 22.37 6.72 -26.07
CA LEU A 539 21.23 6.92 -26.96
C LEU A 539 20.23 5.75 -26.87
N GLU A 540 20.71 4.52 -26.76
CA GLU A 540 19.84 3.36 -26.54
C GLU A 540 19.08 3.49 -25.20
N SER A 541 19.76 3.90 -24.12
CA SER A 541 19.10 4.14 -22.83
C SER A 541 18.04 5.25 -22.91
N TYR A 542 18.33 6.34 -23.64
CA TYR A 542 17.39 7.45 -23.79
C TYR A 542 16.20 7.08 -24.69
N SER A 543 16.45 6.26 -25.71
CA SER A 543 15.40 5.69 -26.57
C SER A 543 14.44 4.82 -25.76
N GLN A 544 14.98 3.96 -24.88
CA GLN A 544 14.17 3.13 -23.97
C GLN A 544 13.34 4.00 -23.03
N GLU A 545 13.93 5.04 -22.43
CA GLU A 545 13.20 5.98 -21.59
C GLU A 545 12.07 6.67 -22.36
N ARG A 546 12.34 7.16 -23.57
CA ARG A 546 11.33 7.78 -24.44
C ARG A 546 10.15 6.84 -24.69
N LEU A 547 10.44 5.58 -24.98
CA LEU A 547 9.41 4.55 -25.22
C LEU A 547 8.62 4.21 -23.95
N CYS A 548 9.23 4.24 -22.76
CA CYS A 548 8.51 4.13 -21.49
C CYS A 548 7.52 5.29 -21.27
N TYR A 549 7.92 6.53 -21.58
CA TYR A 549 7.00 7.68 -21.54
C TYR A 549 5.85 7.53 -22.53
N GLU A 550 6.13 7.09 -23.76
CA GLU A 550 5.10 6.79 -24.75
C GLU A 550 4.11 5.73 -24.26
N ALA A 551 4.62 4.67 -23.62
CA ALA A 551 3.83 3.55 -23.14
C ALA A 551 2.87 3.91 -22.01
N GLN A 552 3.34 4.69 -21.03
CA GLN A 552 2.55 5.00 -19.83
C GLN A 552 1.64 6.22 -20.01
N ILE A 553 2.05 7.21 -20.81
CA ILE A 553 1.38 8.53 -20.83
C ILE A 553 0.78 8.89 -22.19
N LEU A 554 1.47 8.63 -23.30
CA LEU A 554 1.13 9.28 -24.59
C LEU A 554 0.29 8.43 -25.55
N ARG A 555 0.35 7.10 -25.46
CA ARG A 555 -0.37 6.23 -26.41
C ARG A 555 -1.80 5.94 -25.95
N ASP A 556 -2.76 6.32 -26.80
CA ASP A 556 -4.15 5.94 -26.63
C ASP A 556 -4.53 4.63 -27.33
N GLN A 557 -5.52 3.89 -26.79
CA GLN A 557 -5.94 2.60 -27.37
C GLN A 557 -6.66 2.74 -28.73
N HIS A 558 -6.93 3.98 -29.16
CA HIS A 558 -7.81 4.30 -30.28
C HIS A 558 -7.10 5.01 -31.44
N ILE A 559 -5.77 4.94 -31.53
CA ILE A 559 -5.02 5.47 -32.70
C ILE A 559 -4.11 4.38 -33.27
#